data_AF-A0A949GEN2-F1
#
_entry.id   AF-A0A949GEN2-F1
#
_cell.length_a   1.000
_cell.length_b   1.000
_cell.length_c   1.000
_cell.angle_alpha   90.00
_cell.angle_beta   90.00
_cell.angle_gamma   90.00
#
_symmetry.space_group_name_H-M   'P 1'
#
loop_
_entity.id
_entity.type
_entity.pdbx_description
1 polymer ?
#
loop_
_entity_poly.entity_id
_entity_poly.type
_entity_poly.pdbx_seq_one_letter_code
_entity_poly.pdbx_strand_id
1 'polypeptide(L)' 'DYCKKCRFDPDIKAGPKACPFNYLYWDFMIRNRDVLGGNPRLGYTYKNLARMDDARISEIKSDAAAFFVANGMEEL' A
#
# COMPACT_ATOMS: atom_id res chain seq x y z
N ASP A 1 -12.33 16.74 3.19
CA ASP A 1 -12.07 17.39 4.49
C ASP A 1 -11.70 16.40 5.59
N TYR A 2 -12.04 15.11 5.45
CA TYR A 2 -11.65 14.01 6.34
C TYR A 2 -10.17 14.02 6.78
N CYS A 3 -9.23 14.31 5.88
CA CYS A 3 -7.81 14.31 6.20
C CYS A 3 -7.38 15.46 7.14
N LYS A 4 -8.11 16.58 7.19
CA LYS A 4 -7.66 17.81 7.89
C LYS A 4 -7.47 17.65 9.40
N LYS A 5 -8.17 16.69 10.01
CA LYS A 5 -8.07 16.37 11.46
C LYS A 5 -7.69 14.90 11.69
N CYS A 6 -7.25 14.21 10.65
CA CYS A 6 -6.82 12.82 10.78
C CYS A 6 -5.48 12.76 11.51
N ARG A 7 -5.26 11.71 12.32
CA ARG A 7 -3.97 11.45 12.95
C ARG A 7 -2.86 11.10 11.95
N PHE A 8 -3.25 10.71 10.73
CA PHE A 8 -2.36 10.38 9.64
C PHE A 8 -2.32 11.49 8.60
N ASP A 9 -1.18 11.60 7.93
CA ASP A 9 -0.93 12.57 6.88
C ASP A 9 -1.01 11.87 5.50
N PRO A 10 -1.91 12.31 4.59
CA PRO A 10 -2.00 11.74 3.24
C PRO A 10 -0.80 12.04 2.34
N ASP A 11 0.01 13.06 2.65
CA ASP A 11 1.16 13.46 1.83
C ASP A 11 2.43 12.66 2.21
N ILE A 12 2.44 12.03 3.39
CA ILE A 12 3.53 11.14 3.83
C ILE A 12 3.33 9.74 3.24
N LYS A 13 4.34 9.23 2.52
CA LYS A 13 4.25 7.99 1.74
C LYS A 13 4.55 6.70 2.52
N ALA A 14 5.19 6.80 3.68
CA ALA A 14 5.71 5.67 4.46
C ALA A 14 5.82 5.98 5.95
N GLY A 15 5.87 4.93 6.77
CA GLY A 15 6.09 5.00 8.22
C GLY A 15 4.85 5.37 9.07
N PRO A 16 5.02 5.54 10.39
CA PRO A 16 3.91 5.54 11.36
C PRO A 16 2.89 6.68 11.22
N LYS A 17 3.28 7.78 10.56
CA LYS A 17 2.41 8.95 10.33
C LYS A 17 1.73 8.93 8.96
N ALA A 18 2.18 8.07 8.04
CA ALA A 18 1.58 7.96 6.72
C ALA A 18 0.13 7.48 6.81
N CYS A 19 -0.73 8.03 5.96
CA CYS A 19 -2.06 7.48 5.74
C CYS A 19 -1.95 5.99 5.33
N PRO A 20 -2.62 5.05 6.02
CA PRO A 20 -2.49 3.64 5.70
C PRO A 20 -2.86 3.29 4.26
N PHE A 21 -3.78 4.03 3.65
CA PHE A 21 -4.12 3.84 2.24
C PHE A 21 -2.95 4.04 1.28
N ASN A 22 -1.91 4.80 1.66
CA ASN A 22 -0.75 5.04 0.80
C ASN A 22 0.10 3.79 0.59
N TYR A 23 0.17 2.88 1.56
CA TYR A 23 0.89 1.61 1.43
C TYR A 23 -0.07 0.43 1.26
N LEU A 24 -1.23 0.40 1.94
CA LEU A 24 -2.18 -0.70 1.83
C LEU A 24 -2.76 -0.85 0.41
N TYR A 25 -2.97 0.26 -0.32
CA TYR A 25 -3.41 0.20 -1.71
C TYR A 25 -2.42 -0.56 -2.60
N TRP A 26 -1.13 -0.26 -2.47
CA TRP A 26 -0.10 -0.90 -3.29
C TRP A 26 0.21 -2.32 -2.82
N ASP A 27 0.25 -2.55 -1.51
CA ASP A 27 0.40 -3.88 -0.92
C ASP A 27 -0.71 -4.82 -1.40
N PHE A 28 -1.97 -4.36 -1.42
CA PHE A 28 -3.08 -5.11 -2.01
C PHE A 28 -2.82 -5.49 -3.47
N MET A 29 -2.38 -4.54 -4.30
CA MET A 29 -2.09 -4.80 -5.71
C MET A 29 -0.93 -5.79 -5.90
N ILE A 30 0.10 -5.71 -5.06
CA ILE A 30 1.25 -6.62 -5.05
C ILE A 30 0.80 -8.04 -4.72
N ARG A 31 0.07 -8.23 -3.62
CA ARG A 31 -0.38 -9.56 -3.14
C ARG A 31 -1.34 -10.25 -4.10
N ASN A 32 -2.16 -9.46 -4.80
CA ASN A 32 -3.22 -9.99 -5.67
C ASN A 32 -2.86 -9.97 -7.16
N ARG A 33 -1.59 -9.75 -7.51
CA ARG A 33 -1.16 -9.63 -8.92
C ARG A 33 -1.54 -10.84 -9.77
N ASP A 34 -1.48 -12.05 -9.21
CA ASP A 34 -1.79 -13.27 -9.95
C ASP A 34 -3.27 -13.35 -10.34
N VAL A 35 -4.16 -12.82 -9.49
CA VAL A 35 -5.61 -12.82 -9.73
C VAL A 35 -6.04 -11.61 -10.56
N LEU A 36 -5.48 -10.43 -10.27
CA LEU A 36 -5.96 -9.16 -10.79
C LEU A 36 -5.12 -8.61 -11.96
N GLY A 37 -3.95 -9.18 -12.24
CA GLY A 37 -3.00 -8.69 -13.24
C GLY A 37 -3.56 -8.68 -14.67
N GLY A 38 -4.54 -9.54 -14.96
CA GLY A 38 -5.25 -9.57 -16.24
C GLY A 38 -6.42 -8.60 -16.37
N ASN A 39 -6.80 -7.89 -15.29
CA ASN A 39 -7.96 -7.00 -15.30
C ASN A 39 -7.68 -5.72 -16.13
N PRO A 40 -8.41 -5.47 -17.23
CA PRO A 40 -8.17 -4.32 -18.09
C PRO A 40 -8.26 -2.97 -17.36
N ARG A 41 -9.13 -2.87 -16.34
CA ARG A 41 -9.29 -1.65 -15.53
C ARG A 41 -8.05 -1.32 -14.70
N LEU A 42 -7.25 -2.33 -14.35
CA LEU A 42 -6.06 -2.20 -13.49
C LEU A 42 -4.75 -2.13 -14.29
N GLY A 43 -4.81 -2.17 -15.63
CA GLY A 43 -3.62 -2.20 -16.48
C GLY A 43 -2.66 -1.02 -16.23
N TYR A 44 -3.17 0.20 -16.03
CA TYR A 44 -2.32 1.35 -15.71
C TYR A 44 -1.73 1.27 -14.29
N THR A 45 -2.50 0.81 -13.31
CA THR A 45 -2.03 0.58 -11.94
C THR A 45 -0.85 -0.40 -11.91
N TYR A 46 -0.97 -1.55 -12.58
CA TYR A 46 0.10 -2.54 -12.63
C TYR A 46 1.33 -2.06 -13.42
N LYS A 47 1.14 -1.24 -14.47
CA LYS A 47 2.26 -0.57 -15.16
C LYS A 47 3.01 0.40 -14.24
N ASN A 48 2.30 1.13 -13.39
CA ASN A 48 2.92 2.02 -12.41
C ASN A 48 3.65 1.23 -11.32
N LEU A 49 3.04 0.16 -10.82
CA LEU A 49 3.66 -0.74 -9.86
C LEU A 49 4.97 -1.33 -10.42
N ALA A 50 4.99 -1.74 -11.68
CA ALA A 50 6.17 -2.31 -12.34
C ALA A 50 7.35 -1.32 -12.52
N ARG A 51 7.14 -0.02 -12.28
CA ARG A 51 8.20 1.01 -12.32
C ARG A 51 8.77 1.34 -10.95
N MET A 52 8.17 0.83 -9.87
CA MET A 52 8.72 1.00 -8.53
C MET A 52 9.95 0.12 -8.38
N ASP A 53 10.99 0.64 -7.71
CA ASP A 53 12.18 -0.14 -7.39
C ASP A 53 11.93 -1.09 -6.22
N ASP A 54 12.86 -2.05 -6.04
CA ASP A 54 12.75 -3.05 -4.98
C ASP A 54 12.74 -2.43 -3.58
N ALA A 55 13.44 -1.30 -3.41
CA ALA A 55 13.45 -0.56 -2.15
C ALA A 55 12.05 -0.05 -1.79
N ARG A 56 11.35 0.58 -2.74
CA ARG A 56 9.99 1.05 -2.54
C ARG A 56 9.00 -0.09 -2.33
N ILE A 57 9.15 -1.21 -3.06
CA ILE A 57 8.31 -2.40 -2.86
C ILE A 57 8.51 -2.96 -1.45
N SER A 58 9.75 -3.03 -0.96
CA SER A 58 10.05 -3.50 0.38
C SER A 58 9.46 -2.58 1.46
N GLU A 59 9.56 -1.26 1.28
CA GLU A 59 8.99 -0.27 2.20
C GLU A 59 7.46 -0.41 2.30
N ILE A 60 6.77 -0.52 1.15
CA ILE A 60 5.31 -0.72 1.10
C ILE A 60 4.90 -1.98 1.88
N LYS A 61 5.60 -3.11 1.65
CA LYS A 61 5.31 -4.38 2.34
C LYS A 61 5.55 -4.28 3.85
N SER A 62 6.65 -3.64 4.24
CA SER A 62 7.01 -3.45 5.64
C SER A 62 5.98 -2.59 6.39
N ASP A 63 5.58 -1.46 5.81
CA ASP A 63 4.58 -0.57 6.43
C ASP A 63 3.20 -1.23 6.50
N ALA A 64 2.80 -1.95 5.46
CA ALA A 64 1.56 -2.71 5.45
C ALA A 64 1.54 -3.80 6.53
N ALA A 65 2.62 -4.58 6.63
CA ALA A 65 2.76 -5.61 7.66
C ALA A 65 2.73 -5.00 9.08
N ALA A 66 3.45 -3.91 9.31
CA ALA A 66 3.44 -3.21 10.59
C ALA A 66 2.03 -2.70 10.95
N PHE A 67 1.27 -2.18 9.98
CA PHE A 67 -0.11 -1.78 10.19
C PHE A 67 -1.01 -2.96 10.56
N PHE A 68 -0.92 -4.08 9.84
CA PHE A 68 -1.72 -5.26 10.13
C PHE A 68 -1.43 -5.84 11.52
N VAL A 69 -0.15 -5.98 11.89
CA VAL A 69 0.26 -6.41 13.24
C VAL A 69 -0.28 -5.47 14.31
N ALA A 70 -0.14 -4.15 14.12
CA ALA A 70 -0.64 -3.15 15.06
C ALA A 70 -2.17 -3.16 15.24
N ASN A 71 -2.90 -3.77 14.30
CA ASN A 71 -4.36 -3.90 14.34
C ASN A 71 -4.83 -5.37 14.51
N GLY A 72 -3.95 -6.27 14.97
CA GLY A 72 -4.31 -7.65 15.34
C GLY A 72 -4.52 -8.60 14.16
N MET A 73 -3.90 -8.32 13.02
CA MET A 73 -3.98 -9.13 11.79
C MET A 73 -2.62 -9.78 11.52
N GLU A 74 -2.30 -10.84 12.25
CA GLU A 74 -0.95 -11.46 12.28
C GLU A 74 -0.69 -12.48 11.15
N GLU A 75 -1.72 -12.94 10.44
CA GLU A 75 -1.65 -14.05 9.47
C GLU A 75 -1.85 -13.62 8.00
N LEU A 76 -1.82 -12.31 7.70
CA LEU A 76 -1.97 -11.81 6.32
C LEU A 76 -0.66 -11.58 5.59
#